data_AF-A0A7C2V3Q9-F1
#
_entry.id   AF-A0A7C2V3Q9-F1
#
_cell.length_a   1.000
_cell.length_b   1.000
_cell.length_c   1.000
_cell.angle_alpha   90.00
_cell.angle_beta   90.00
_cell.angle_gamma   90.00
#
_symmetry.space_group_name_H-M   'P 1'
#
loop_
_entity.id
_entity.type
_entity.pdbx_description
1 polymer ?
#
loop_
_entity_poly.entity_id
_entity_poly.type
_entity_poly.pdbx_seq_one_letter_code
_entity_poly.pdbx_strand_id
1 'polypeptide(L)'
;MSEGKRLAEISEVREKEDGVIVQVVEESVSIAQVEEIVENCKTGRCDCMTESTKQKVEFIQVKLVDNKPAIEIKGKVSKEEIEEALSRSKKIIK
;
A
#
# COMPACT_ATOMS: atom_id res chain seq x y z
N MET A 1 4.15 25.35 -4.84
CA MET A 1 3.11 24.42 -5.30
C MET A 1 3.40 23.10 -4.62
N SER A 2 2.51 22.57 -3.77
CA SER A 2 2.77 21.30 -3.09
C SER A 2 2.61 20.16 -4.08
N GLU A 3 3.74 19.69 -4.63
CA GLU A 3 3.81 18.50 -5.48
C GLU A 3 3.57 17.27 -4.62
N GLY A 4 2.30 16.90 -4.44
CA GLY A 4 1.98 15.63 -3.81
C GLY A 4 2.32 14.48 -4.76
N LYS A 5 2.89 13.41 -4.23
CA LYS A 5 3.31 12.22 -4.99
C LYS A 5 2.31 11.08 -4.80
N ARG A 6 2.20 10.17 -5.77
CA ARG A 6 1.39 8.96 -5.60
C ARG A 6 2.11 7.98 -4.69
N LEU A 7 1.36 7.19 -3.93
CA LEU A 7 1.92 6.13 -3.10
C LEU A 7 2.83 5.18 -3.91
N ALA A 8 2.44 4.83 -5.13
CA ALA A 8 3.23 3.99 -6.04
C ALA A 8 4.61 4.59 -6.40
N GLU A 9 4.76 5.91 -6.42
CA GLU A 9 6.02 6.58 -6.79
C GLU A 9 6.99 6.70 -5.61
N ILE A 10 6.46 6.60 -4.39
CA ILE A 10 7.21 6.79 -3.14
C ILE A 10 7.26 5.53 -2.29
N SER A 11 6.90 4.38 -2.88
CA SER A 11 6.94 3.09 -2.19
C SER A 11 7.58 2.02 -3.06
N GLU A 12 8.20 1.06 -2.39
CA GLU A 12 8.77 -0.13 -2.99
C GLU A 12 7.94 -1.34 -2.60
N VAL A 13 7.51 -2.10 -3.60
CA VAL A 13 6.79 -3.36 -3.39
C VAL A 13 7.79 -4.51 -3.37
N ARG A 14 7.78 -5.28 -2.27
CA ARG A 14 8.64 -6.44 -2.06
C ARG A 14 7.77 -7.66 -1.77
N GLU A 15 8.14 -8.79 -2.36
CA GLU A 15 7.48 -10.06 -2.11
C GLU A 15 7.91 -10.63 -0.76
N LYS A 16 6.98 -11.32 -0.11
CA LYS A 16 7.19 -12.08 1.11
C LYS A 16 6.68 -13.49 0.92
N GLU A 17 7.20 -14.41 1.73
CA GLU A 17 6.74 -15.80 1.75
C GLU A 17 5.22 -15.92 2.02
N ASP A 18 4.68 -15.00 2.82
CA ASP A 18 3.27 -14.95 3.22
C ASP A 18 2.46 -13.84 2.54
N GLY A 19 3.00 -13.19 1.50
CA GLY A 19 2.30 -12.17 0.72
C GLY A 19 3.23 -11.09 0.17
N VAL A 20 2.91 -9.82 0.44
CA VAL A 20 3.61 -8.66 -0.14
C VAL A 20 3.76 -7.57 0.92
N ILE A 21 4.87 -6.83 0.88
CA ILE A 21 5.09 -5.64 1.69
C ILE A 21 5.37 -4.43 0.79
N VAL A 22 4.69 -3.32 1.08
CA VAL A 22 4.86 -2.03 0.38
C VAL A 22 5.56 -1.09 1.35
N GLN A 23 6.86 -0.87 1.17
CA GLN A 23 7.65 0.00 2.05
C GLN A 23 7.72 1.41 1.46
N VAL A 24 7.28 2.41 2.21
CA VAL A 24 7.39 3.82 1.79
C VAL A 24 8.84 4.26 1.93
N VAL A 25 9.46 4.70 0.85
CA VAL A 25 10.87 5.13 0.83
C VAL A 25 11.05 6.61 1.10
N GLU A 26 9.99 7.40 0.91
CA GLU A 26 9.95 8.85 1.10
C GLU A 26 9.87 9.23 2.58
N GLU A 27 10.85 10.00 3.04
CA GLU A 27 11.02 10.37 4.46
C GLU A 27 10.01 11.41 4.94
N SER A 28 9.43 12.18 4.02
CA SER A 28 8.40 13.16 4.34
C SER A 28 7.05 12.53 4.69
N VAL A 29 6.87 11.23 4.44
CA VAL A 29 5.63 10.51 4.69
C VAL A 29 5.59 9.93 6.10
N SER A 30 4.59 10.35 6.87
CA SER A 30 4.34 9.79 8.19
C SER A 30 3.47 8.53 8.12
N ILE A 31 3.64 7.63 9.11
CA ILE A 31 2.83 6.41 9.20
C ILE A 31 1.32 6.69 9.23
N ALA A 32 0.90 7.76 9.91
CA ALA A 32 -0.50 8.17 9.97
C ALA A 32 -1.12 8.44 8.58
N GLN A 33 -0.34 9.01 7.65
CA GLN A 33 -0.80 9.25 6.28
C GLN A 33 -0.99 7.94 5.52
N VAL A 34 -0.13 6.95 5.79
CA VAL A 34 -0.21 5.61 5.19
C VAL A 34 -1.36 4.82 5.80
N GLU A 35 -1.58 4.92 7.11
CA GLU A 35 -2.73 4.33 7.80
C GLU A 35 -4.04 4.84 7.23
N GLU A 36 -4.17 6.15 6.98
CA GLU A 36 -5.37 6.69 6.35
C GLU A 36 -5.61 6.07 4.96
N ILE A 37 -4.56 5.85 4.17
CA ILE A 37 -4.68 5.22 2.85
C ILE A 37 -5.10 3.75 2.99
N VAL A 38 -4.46 3.01 3.88
CA VAL A 38 -4.78 1.60 4.11
C VAL A 38 -6.16 1.44 4.73
N GLU A 39 -6.60 2.35 5.58
CA GLU A 39 -7.96 2.35 6.12
C GLU A 39 -8.98 2.54 5.00
N ASN A 40 -8.70 3.39 3.99
CA ASN A 40 -9.53 3.49 2.81
C ASN A 40 -9.53 2.17 1.99
N CYS A 41 -8.40 1.46 1.92
CA CYS A 41 -8.34 0.11 1.33
C CYS A 41 -9.19 -0.90 2.12
N LYS A 42 -9.06 -0.92 3.45
CA LYS A 42 -9.76 -1.84 4.36
C LYS A 42 -11.27 -1.62 4.40
N THR A 43 -11.70 -0.36 4.41
CA THR A 43 -13.12 0.01 4.48
C THR A 43 -13.84 -0.17 3.14
N GLY A 44 -13.15 -0.67 2.10
CA GLY A 44 -13.70 -0.85 0.76
C GLY A 44 -13.88 0.47 -0.01
N ARG A 45 -13.44 1.59 0.56
CA ARG A 45 -13.48 2.93 -0.08
C ARG A 45 -12.41 3.12 -1.15
N CYS A 46 -11.53 2.16 -1.33
CA CYS A 46 -10.55 2.13 -2.40
C CYS A 46 -10.90 1.03 -3.41
N ASP A 47 -11.14 1.48 -4.65
CA ASP A 47 -11.29 0.66 -5.86
C ASP A 47 -9.93 0.24 -6.45
N CYS A 48 -8.88 0.32 -5.65
CA CYS A 48 -7.52 0.08 -6.12
C CYS A 48 -7.31 -1.40 -6.45
N MET A 49 -7.93 -2.33 -5.70
CA MET A 49 -7.82 -3.78 -5.93
C MET A 49 -9.07 -4.36 -6.59
N THR A 50 -8.88 -5.31 -7.51
CA THR A 50 -9.98 -6.11 -8.08
C THR A 50 -10.64 -6.98 -7.00
N GLU A 51 -11.88 -7.42 -7.19
CA GLU A 51 -12.53 -8.35 -6.26
C GLU A 51 -11.72 -9.65 -6.08
N SER A 52 -11.14 -10.17 -7.16
CA SER A 52 -10.26 -11.35 -7.12
C SER A 52 -9.05 -11.14 -6.22
N THR A 53 -8.39 -9.98 -6.30
CA THR A 53 -7.26 -9.63 -5.43
C THR A 53 -7.72 -9.41 -3.99
N LYS A 54 -8.86 -8.75 -3.77
CA LYS A 54 -9.44 -8.54 -2.42
C LYS A 54 -9.74 -9.87 -1.72
N GLN A 55 -10.21 -10.89 -2.44
CA GLN A 55 -10.45 -12.22 -1.88
C GLN A 55 -9.17 -12.99 -1.53
N LYS A 56 -8.06 -12.69 -2.22
CA LYS A 56 -6.75 -13.30 -1.95
C LYS A 56 -6.06 -12.70 -0.73
N VAL A 57 -6.40 -11.45 -0.37
CA VAL A 57 -5.87 -10.77 0.82
C VAL A 57 -6.54 -11.35 2.06
N GLU A 58 -5.76 -12.01 2.89
CA GLU A 58 -6.20 -12.53 4.19
C GLU A 58 -6.06 -11.46 5.27
N PHE A 59 -5.04 -10.62 5.16
CA PHE A 59 -4.73 -9.63 6.17
C PHE A 59 -3.99 -8.43 5.59
N ILE A 60 -4.26 -7.24 6.10
CA ILE A 60 -3.52 -6.03 5.76
C ILE A 60 -3.26 -5.22 7.04
N GLN A 61 -2.03 -4.74 7.21
CA GLN A 61 -1.66 -3.88 8.33
C GLN A 61 -0.60 -2.86 7.93
N VAL A 62 -0.56 -1.73 8.63
CA VAL A 62 0.56 -0.80 8.54
C VAL A 62 1.51 -1.07 9.70
N LYS A 63 2.80 -1.05 9.42
CA LYS A 63 3.87 -1.21 10.41
C LYS A 63 5.04 -0.28 10.07
N LEU A 64 5.96 -0.14 11.01
CA LEU A 64 7.24 0.52 10.77
C LEU A 64 8.31 -0.52 10.44
N VAL A 65 8.99 -0.34 9.31
CA VAL A 65 10.16 -1.10 8.91
C VAL A 65 11.28 -0.10 8.64
N ASP A 66 12.40 -0.23 9.36
CA ASP A 66 13.53 0.70 9.28
C ASP A 66 13.16 2.17 9.59
N ASN A 67 12.31 2.39 10.58
CA ASN A 67 11.70 3.70 10.91
C ASN A 67 10.88 4.32 9.76
N LYS A 68 10.57 3.54 8.72
CA LYS A 68 9.73 3.97 7.60
C LYS A 68 8.38 3.26 7.62
N PRO A 69 7.29 3.92 7.22
CA PRO A 69 6.00 3.27 7.09
C PRO A 69 6.04 2.14 6.05
N ALA A 70 5.43 1.01 6.35
CA ALA A 70 5.28 -0.11 5.45
C ALA A 70 3.90 -0.77 5.59
N ILE A 71 3.29 -1.12 4.46
CA ILE A 71 2.02 -1.83 4.40
C ILE A 71 2.32 -3.30 4.18
N GLU A 72 2.00 -4.15 5.15
CA GLU A 72 2.08 -5.59 5.00
C GLU A 72 0.72 -6.13 4.59
N ILE A 73 0.71 -6.86 3.48
CA ILE A 73 -0.45 -7.52 2.91
C ILE A 73 -0.15 -9.01 2.90
N LYS A 74 -0.87 -9.79 3.69
CA LYS A 74 -0.75 -11.25 3.71
C LYS A 74 -1.84 -11.90 2.88
N GLY A 75 -1.50 -13.01 2.26
CA GLY A 75 -2.40 -13.83 1.46
C GLY A 75 -1.80 -14.21 0.11
N LYS A 76 -2.61 -14.81 -0.76
CA LYS A 76 -2.18 -15.29 -2.09
C LYS A 76 -2.15 -14.17 -3.13
N VAL A 77 -1.48 -13.07 -2.81
CA VAL A 77 -1.30 -11.92 -3.69
C VAL A 77 0.14 -11.83 -4.15
N SER A 78 0.34 -11.55 -5.44
CA SER A 78 1.68 -11.31 -6.00
C SER A 78 2.04 -9.84 -5.98
N LYS A 79 3.35 -9.53 -6.06
CA LYS A 79 3.83 -8.14 -6.19
C LYS A 79 3.14 -7.38 -7.33
N GLU A 80 3.01 -8.00 -8.50
CA GLU A 80 2.40 -7.39 -9.69
C GLU A 80 0.95 -6.97 -9.45
N GLU A 81 0.16 -7.78 -8.71
CA GLU A 81 -1.23 -7.45 -8.37
C GLU A 81 -1.31 -6.20 -7.48
N ILE A 82 -0.36 -6.08 -6.55
CA ILE A 82 -0.28 -4.93 -5.64
C ILE A 82 0.23 -3.68 -6.38
N GLU A 83 1.21 -3.82 -7.26
CA GLU A 83 1.71 -2.71 -8.10
C GLU A 83 0.64 -2.19 -9.05
N GLU A 84 -0.15 -3.07 -9.67
CA GLU A 84 -1.29 -2.67 -10.49
C GLU A 84 -2.34 -1.95 -9.64
N ALA A 85 -2.63 -2.47 -8.45
CA ALA A 85 -3.58 -1.84 -7.55
C ALA A 85 -3.14 -0.45 -7.09
N LEU A 86 -1.86 -0.30 -6.74
CA LEU A 86 -1.25 0.98 -6.39
C LEU A 86 -1.24 1.95 -7.58
N SER A 87 -1.02 1.45 -8.80
CA SER A 87 -1.07 2.27 -10.02
C SER A 87 -2.48 2.77 -10.35
N ARG A 88 -3.51 1.99 -10.00
CA ARG A 88 -4.92 2.41 -10.08
C ARG A 88 -5.29 3.42 -9.00
N SER A 89 -4.55 3.44 -7.89
CA SER A 89 -4.78 4.40 -6.81
C SER A 89 -4.43 5.82 -7.26
N LYS A 90 -5.45 6.68 -7.27
CA LYS A 90 -5.28 8.12 -7.54
C LYS A 90 -4.91 8.93 -6.28
N LYS A 91 -4.63 8.25 -5.16
CA LYS A 91 -4.40 8.94 -3.88
C LYS A 91 -3.01 9.57 -3.88
N ILE A 92 -3.00 10.87 -3.56
CA ILE A 92 -1.81 11.71 -3.52
C ILE A 92 -1.47 11.95 -2.05
N ILE A 93 -0.22 11.68 -1.67
CA ILE A 93 0.33 12.05 -0.36
C ILE A 93 0.98 13.43 -0.51
N LYS A 94 0.68 14.31 0.44
CA LYS A 94 1.18 15.69 0.51
C LYS A 94 2.01 15.90 1.76
#